data_AF-A0A7J5XM92-F1
#
_entry.id   AF-A0A7J5XM92-F1
#
_cell.length_a   1.000
_cell.length_b   1.000
_cell.length_c   1.000
_cell.angle_alpha   90.00
_cell.angle_beta   90.00
_cell.angle_gamma   90.00
#
_symmetry.space_group_name_H-M   'P 1'
#
loop_
_entity.id
_entity.type
_entity.pdbx_description
1 polymer ?
#
loop_
_entity_poly.entity_id
_entity_poly.type
_entity_poly.pdbx_seq_one_letter_code
_entity_poly.pdbx_strand_id
1 'polypeptide(L)' 'MPEKICGCSTVSLRVNPGKVVAVVTINGRHDLSMPELSCHTCDATWAAGLDDLIQSGYWPATLHFSTIYETDVFYSFER' A
#
# COMPACT_ATOMS: atom_id res chain seq x y z
N MET A 1 1.70 -7.19 0.06
CA MET A 1 1.60 -7.30 1.53
C MET A 1 2.44 -8.49 1.97
N PRO A 2 3.36 -8.31 2.93
CA PRO A 2 4.31 -9.35 3.31
C PRO A 2 3.59 -10.52 4.00
N GLU A 3 4.06 -11.74 3.76
CA GLU A 3 3.55 -12.92 4.46
C GLU A 3 3.88 -12.89 5.96
N LYS A 4 5.06 -12.35 6.32
CA LYS A 4 5.54 -12.16 7.70
C LYS A 4 6.50 -10.98 7.78
N ILE A 5 6.41 -10.22 8.86
CA ILE A 5 7.39 -9.15 9.20
C ILE A 5 8.30 -9.53 10.37
N CYS A 6 7.95 -10.58 11.11
CA CYS A 6 8.73 -11.15 12.22
C CYS A 6 8.30 -12.61 12.51
N GLY A 7 8.97 -13.28 13.45
CA GLY A 7 8.66 -14.64 13.88
C GLY A 7 7.58 -14.77 14.96
N CYS A 8 6.96 -13.68 15.40
CA CYS A 8 5.89 -13.70 16.41
C CYS A 8 4.59 -14.31 15.84
N SER A 9 3.67 -14.67 16.74
CA SER A 9 2.31 -15.09 16.36
C SER A 9 1.61 -14.03 15.51
N THR A 10 0.78 -14.43 14.54
CA THR A 10 0.01 -13.50 13.69
C THR A 10 -0.98 -12.65 14.50
N VAL A 11 -1.43 -13.15 15.66
CA VAL A 11 -2.25 -12.39 16.63
C VAL A 11 -1.49 -11.18 17.19
N SER A 12 -0.16 -11.17 17.09
CA SER A 12 0.67 -10.05 17.51
C SER A 12 0.73 -8.90 16.50
N LEU A 13 0.24 -9.11 15.27
CA LEU A 13 0.29 -8.12 14.19
C LEU A 13 -0.89 -7.15 14.27
N ARG A 14 -0.62 -5.86 14.06
CA ARG A 14 -1.62 -4.81 13.88
C ARG A 14 -1.42 -4.12 12.56
N VAL A 15 -2.53 -3.84 11.87
CA VAL A 15 -2.57 -2.96 10.70
C VAL A 15 -2.92 -1.56 11.18
N ASN A 16 -2.09 -0.59 10.82
CA ASN A 16 -2.25 0.81 11.16
C ASN A 16 -2.39 1.65 9.87
N PRO A 17 -3.11 2.78 9.95
CA PRO A 17 -3.06 3.78 8.90
C PRO A 17 -1.69 4.47 8.92
N GLY A 18 -0.97 4.38 7.80
CA GLY A 18 0.29 5.09 7.58
C GLY A 18 0.09 6.38 6.81
N LYS A 19 1.01 6.65 5.88
CA LYS A 19 0.98 7.85 5.03
C LYS A 19 -0.35 7.98 4.27
N VAL A 20 -0.94 9.18 4.30
CA VAL A 20 -2.08 9.55 3.45
C VAL A 20 -1.63 9.75 2.01
N VAL A 21 -2.36 9.13 1.07
CA VAL A 21 -2.08 9.12 -0.37
C VAL A 21 -3.37 9.33 -1.16
N ALA A 22 -3.26 10.00 -2.31
CA ALA A 22 -4.35 10.09 -3.27
C ALA A 22 -4.30 8.87 -4.21
N VAL A 23 -5.32 8.03 -4.17
CA VAL A 23 -5.50 6.90 -5.08
C VAL A 23 -6.44 7.30 -6.20
N VAL A 24 -6.00 7.16 -7.44
CA VAL A 24 -6.77 7.44 -8.65
C VAL A 24 -7.19 6.11 -9.28
N THR A 25 -8.49 5.88 -9.34
CA THR A 25 -9.13 4.73 -9.99
C THR A 25 -9.95 5.19 -11.19
N ILE A 26 -10.52 4.26 -11.95
CA ILE A 26 -11.49 4.60 -13.01
C ILE A 26 -12.73 5.33 -12.47
N ASN A 27 -13.05 5.14 -11.19
CA ASN A 27 -14.20 5.76 -10.54
C ASN A 27 -13.89 7.13 -9.91
N GLY A 28 -12.63 7.59 -9.99
CA GLY A 28 -12.20 8.88 -9.50
C GLY A 28 -11.10 8.81 -8.44
N ARG A 29 -10.96 9.90 -7.69
CA ARG A 29 -9.91 10.06 -6.68
C ARG A 29 -10.43 9.72 -5.28
N HIS A 30 -9.64 8.99 -4.51
CA HIS A 30 -9.87 8.64 -3.12
C HIS A 30 -8.65 9.01 -2.28
N ASP A 31 -8.82 9.74 -1.19
CA ASP A 31 -7.74 9.96 -0.22
C ASP A 31 -7.76 8.83 0.80
N LEU A 32 -6.74 7.97 0.77
CA LEU A 32 -6.61 6.75 1.59
C LEU A 32 -5.31 6.77 2.39
N SER A 33 -5.14 5.83 3.31
CA SER A 33 -3.88 5.64 4.05
C SER A 33 -3.17 4.37 3.58
N MET A 34 -1.86 4.47 3.35
CA MET A 34 -1.00 3.32 3.10
C MET A 34 -1.00 2.41 4.33
N PRO A 35 -1.02 1.07 4.16
CA PRO A 35 -0.98 0.17 5.29
C PRO A 35 0.41 0.15 5.92
N GLU A 36 0.43 0.27 7.25
CA GLU A 36 1.60 0.00 8.07
C GLU A 36 1.32 -1.20 8.96
N LEU A 37 2.29 -2.08 9.11
CA LEU A 37 2.21 -3.21 10.01
C LEU A 37 3.13 -3.00 11.20
N SER A 38 2.65 -3.35 12.39
CA SER A 38 3.46 -3.36 13.61
C SER A 38 3.22 -4.64 14.40
N CYS A 39 4.27 -5.17 15.01
CA CYS A 39 4.17 -6.28 15.96
C CYS A 39 4.28 -5.74 17.38
N HIS A 40 3.22 -5.86 18.18
CA HIS A 40 3.22 -5.33 19.56
C HIS A 40 4.05 -6.16 20.55
N THR A 41 4.67 -7.26 20.10
CA THR A 41 5.49 -8.15 20.94
C THR A 41 6.99 -7.88 20.78
N CYS A 42 7.43 -7.49 19.57
CA CYS A 42 8.85 -7.28 19.27
C CYS A 42 9.15 -5.97 18.54
N ASP A 43 8.14 -5.10 18.43
CA ASP A 43 8.22 -3.77 17.80
C ASP A 43 8.69 -3.78 16.33
N ALA A 44 8.68 -4.93 15.67
CA ALA A 44 8.95 -5.02 14.24
C ALA A 44 7.88 -4.24 13.46
N THR A 45 8.32 -3.37 12.57
CA THR A 45 7.46 -2.54 11.72
C THR A 45 7.71 -2.82 10.25
N TRP A 46 6.68 -2.61 9.43
CA TRP A 46 6.77 -2.63 7.98
C TRP A 46 5.84 -1.57 7.40
N ALA A 47 6.23 -0.98 6.28
CA ALA A 47 5.42 -0.07 5.49
C ALA A 47 5.48 -0.49 4.02
N ALA A 48 4.36 -0.38 3.31
CA ALA A 48 4.29 -0.73 1.90
C ALA A 48 5.24 0.12 1.04
N GLY A 49 6.06 -0.55 0.23
CA GLY A 49 7.02 0.08 -0.68
C GLY A 49 6.56 0.08 -2.14
N LEU A 50 7.50 0.45 -3.02
CA LEU A 50 7.30 0.45 -4.48
C LEU A 50 6.90 -0.93 -5.02
N ASP A 51 7.63 -1.98 -4.63
CA ASP A 51 7.38 -3.34 -5.11
C ASP A 51 6.01 -3.86 -4.67
N ASP A 52 5.59 -3.52 -3.45
CA ASP A 52 4.27 -3.88 -2.93
C ASP A 52 3.14 -3.24 -3.74
N LEU A 53 3.31 -1.97 -4.13
CA LEU A 53 2.33 -1.25 -4.94
C LEU A 53 2.20 -1.91 -6.31
N ILE A 54 3.31 -2.13 -7.01
CA ILE A 54 3.32 -2.73 -8.35
C ILE A 54 2.69 -4.12 -8.33
N GLN A 55 3.08 -4.97 -7.36
CA GLN A 55 2.51 -6.31 -7.21
C GLN A 55 1.02 -6.31 -6.87
N SER A 56 0.53 -5.23 -6.24
CA SER A 56 -0.88 -5.07 -5.87
C SER A 56 -1.72 -4.37 -6.96
N GLY A 57 -1.16 -4.15 -8.15
CA GLY A 57 -1.89 -3.49 -9.25
C GLY A 57 -1.98 -1.97 -9.11
N TYR A 58 -1.02 -1.35 -8.43
CA TYR A 58 -0.92 0.09 -8.29
C TYR A 58 0.39 0.64 -8.86
N TRP A 59 0.29 1.75 -9.59
CA TRP A 59 1.42 2.46 -10.15
C TRP A 59 1.70 3.76 -9.39
N PRO A 60 2.90 3.96 -8.82
CA PRO A 60 3.26 5.20 -8.17
C PRO A 60 3.64 6.26 -9.20
N ALA A 61 2.87 7.34 -9.28
CA ALA A 61 3.15 8.43 -10.20
C ALA A 61 4.19 9.44 -9.68
N THR A 62 4.55 9.36 -8.40
CA THR A 62 5.46 10.30 -7.74
C THR A 62 6.47 9.55 -6.89
N LEU A 63 7.69 10.07 -6.77
CA LEU A 63 8.77 9.51 -5.94
C LEU A 63 8.39 9.35 -4.46
N HIS A 64 7.41 10.13 -3.99
CA HIS A 64 6.96 10.09 -2.60
C HIS A 64 5.63 9.34 -2.43
N PHE A 65 5.07 8.74 -3.48
CA PHE A 65 3.76 8.08 -3.40
C PHE A 65 2.65 9.02 -2.90
N SER A 66 2.72 10.33 -3.18
CA SER A 66 1.64 11.26 -2.83
C SER A 66 0.39 11.00 -3.66
N THR A 67 0.59 10.52 -4.89
CA THR A 67 -0.45 10.07 -5.80
C THR A 67 -0.08 8.70 -6.38
N ILE A 68 -1.04 7.78 -6.36
CA ILE A 68 -0.92 6.41 -6.83
C ILE A 68 -2.12 6.12 -7.74
N TYR A 69 -1.91 5.37 -8.81
CA TYR A 69 -2.93 5.00 -9.78
C TYR A 69 -3.24 3.52 -9.66
N GLU A 70 -4.51 3.13 -9.69
CA GLU A 70 -4.87 1.75 -10.00
C GLU A 70 -4.48 1.48 -11.46
N THR A 71 -3.81 0.37 -11.72
CA THR A 71 -3.23 0.09 -13.05
C THR A 71 -4.31 -0.03 -14.13
N ASP A 72 -5.55 -0.37 -13.74
CA ASP A 72 -6.69 -0.48 -14.65
C ASP A 72 -7.04 0.84 -15.38
N VAL A 73 -6.72 1.98 -14.76
CA VAL A 73 -6.85 3.31 -15.37
C VAL A 73 -6.10 3.38 -16.70
N PHE A 74 -4.95 2.73 -16.81
CA PHE A 74 -4.15 2.76 -18.03
C PHE A 74 -4.73 1.89 -19.15
N TYR A 75 -5.43 0.80 -18.82
CA TYR A 75 -6.09 -0.05 -19.82
C TYR A 75 -7.31 0.61 -20.46
N SER A 76 -7.91 1.60 -19.80
CA SER A 76 -9.01 2.37 -20.41
C SER A 76 -8.60 3.13 -21.69
N PHE A 77 -7.29 3.32 -21.93
CA PHE A 77 -6.74 4.01 -23.09
C PHE A 77 -6.22 3.06 -24.18
N GLU A 78 -6.14 1.76 -23.93
CA GLU A 78 -5.71 0.76 -24.91
C GLU A 78 -6.91 0.35 -25.78
N ARG A 79 -7.04 1.03 -26.92
CA ARG A 79 -7.99 0.71 -28.01
C ARG A 79 -7.37 -0.20 -29.04
#